data_AF-A0A3G9JUQ3-F1
#
_entry.id   AF-A0A3G9JUQ3-F1
#
_cell.length_a   1.000
_cell.length_b   1.000
_cell.length_c   1.000
_cell.angle_alpha   90.00
_cell.angle_beta   90.00
_cell.angle_gamma   90.00
#
_symmetry.space_group_name_H-M   'P 1'
#
loop_
_entity.id
_entity.type
_entity.pdbx_description
1 polymer ?
#
loop_
_entity_poly.entity_id
_entity_poly.type
_entity_poly.pdbx_seq_one_letter_code
_entity_poly.pdbx_strand_id
1 'polypeptide(L)'
;MKKRKSLKILQNRNGSILQVVLVIFLILLTTIMTYGVMMKNACALYRYEKMMDQERVVEVLFRHYCRKTEDQDLLLSGTIHGEAGDIRYTMDDMGSYFIINADINIKETHYRAYMEMNTEDLKIRSFKYLN
;
A
#
# COMPACT_ATOMS: atom_id res chain seq x y z
N MET A 1 25.86 -48.32 68.59
CA MET A 1 25.62 -48.35 67.13
C MET A 1 24.39 -47.52 66.79
N LYS A 2 24.52 -46.40 66.07
CA LYS A 2 23.43 -45.45 65.80
C LYS A 2 23.10 -45.46 64.30
N LYS A 3 21.97 -46.09 63.91
CA LYS A 3 21.43 -46.05 62.54
C LYS A 3 21.06 -44.60 62.20
N ARG A 4 21.67 -43.99 61.18
CA ARG A 4 21.18 -42.74 60.59
C ARG A 4 20.63 -43.01 59.18
N LYS A 5 19.37 -42.60 59.05
CA LYS A 5 18.45 -42.78 57.94
C LYS A 5 19.04 -42.25 56.62
N SER A 6 18.88 -43.01 55.55
CA SER A 6 19.09 -42.55 54.18
C SER A 6 18.21 -41.33 53.90
N LEU A 7 18.81 -40.20 53.55
CA LEU A 7 18.09 -39.08 52.96
C LEU A 7 17.45 -39.56 51.65
N LYS A 8 16.15 -39.81 51.66
CA LYS A 8 15.38 -39.87 50.41
C LYS A 8 15.35 -38.46 49.85
N ILE A 9 16.20 -38.20 48.86
CA ILE A 9 16.06 -37.05 47.98
C ILE A 9 14.71 -37.24 47.27
N LEU A 10 13.69 -36.52 47.74
CA LEU A 10 12.43 -36.37 47.02
C LEU A 10 12.75 -35.62 45.71
N GLN A 11 13.08 -36.36 44.66
CA GLN A 11 13.07 -35.84 43.30
C GLN A 11 11.63 -35.47 42.97
N ASN A 12 11.29 -34.20 43.18
CA ASN A 12 10.02 -33.61 42.77
C ASN A 12 9.99 -33.50 41.23
N ARG A 13 9.74 -34.61 40.54
CA ARG A 13 9.63 -34.68 39.08
C ARG A 13 8.46 -33.86 38.52
N ASN A 14 7.47 -33.55 39.35
CA ASN A 14 6.28 -32.80 38.94
C ASN A 14 6.61 -31.35 38.55
N GLY A 15 7.60 -30.72 39.20
CA GLY A 15 8.06 -29.37 38.83
C GLY A 15 8.78 -29.33 37.48
N SER A 16 9.50 -30.39 37.12
CA SER A 16 10.21 -30.52 35.84
C SER A 16 9.24 -30.76 34.67
N ILE A 17 8.22 -31.62 34.87
CA ILE A 17 7.17 -31.85 33.86
C ILE A 17 6.37 -30.57 33.63
N LEU A 18 6.00 -29.85 34.70
CA LEU A 18 5.26 -28.60 34.59
C LEU A 18 6.07 -27.52 33.84
N GLN A 19 7.38 -27.43 34.07
CA GLN A 19 8.26 -26.54 33.30
C GLN A 19 8.30 -26.88 31.82
N VAL A 20 8.40 -28.17 31.46
CA VAL A 20 8.42 -28.59 30.05
C VAL A 20 7.10 -28.24 29.36
N VAL A 21 5.96 -28.49 30.01
CA VAL A 21 4.64 -28.12 29.49
C VAL A 21 4.51 -26.60 29.31
N LEU A 22 5.02 -25.82 30.27
CA LEU A 22 5.01 -24.36 30.20
C LEU A 22 5.83 -23.84 29.01
N VAL A 23 7.02 -24.39 28.78
CA VAL A 23 7.88 -24.00 27.65
C VAL A 23 7.20 -24.31 26.32
N ILE A 24 6.60 -25.49 26.18
CA ILE A 24 5.84 -25.86 24.97
C ILE A 24 4.67 -24.90 24.77
N PHE A 25 3.92 -24.59 25.82
CA PHE A 25 2.80 -23.64 25.76
C PHE A 25 3.25 -22.24 25.34
N LEU A 26 4.40 -21.79 25.82
CA LEU A 26 4.96 -20.47 25.50
C LEU A 26 5.47 -20.39 24.06
N ILE A 27 6.05 -21.49 23.55
CA ILE A 27 6.42 -21.63 22.13
C ILE A 27 5.18 -21.59 21.24
N LEU A 28 4.12 -22.29 21.61
CA LEU A 28 2.85 -22.29 20.86
C LEU A 28 2.19 -20.91 20.85
N LEU A 29 2.14 -20.24 22.00
CA LEU A 29 1.60 -18.88 22.10
C LEU A 29 2.40 -17.90 21.22
N THR A 30 3.73 -17.95 21.29
CA THR A 30 4.58 -17.07 20.49
C THR A 30 4.42 -17.34 19.01
N THR A 31 4.36 -18.61 18.58
CA THR A 31 4.12 -18.94 17.17
C THR A 31 2.78 -18.43 16.65
N ILE A 32 1.69 -18.62 17.40
CA ILE A 32 0.36 -18.11 17.04
C ILE A 32 0.37 -16.57 16.93
N MET A 33 1.00 -15.90 17.90
CA MET A 33 1.09 -14.45 17.91
C MET A 33 1.91 -13.92 16.73
N THR A 34 3.06 -14.53 16.43
CA THR A 34 3.87 -14.15 15.26
C THR A 34 3.13 -14.38 13.94
N TYR A 35 2.38 -15.49 13.83
CA TYR A 35 1.56 -15.76 12.65
C TYR A 35 0.46 -14.70 12.49
N GLY A 36 -0.20 -14.32 13.59
CA GLY A 36 -1.20 -13.25 13.59
C GLY A 36 -0.63 -11.91 13.12
N VAL A 37 0.57 -11.54 13.60
CA VAL A 37 1.25 -10.31 13.16
C VAL A 37 1.62 -10.38 11.68
N MET A 38 2.20 -11.50 11.22
CA MET A 38 2.54 -11.68 9.81
C MET A 38 1.31 -11.60 8.91
N MET A 39 0.19 -12.21 9.30
CA MET A 39 -1.04 -12.16 8.51
C MET A 39 -1.61 -10.74 8.41
N LYS A 40 -1.56 -9.96 9.51
CA LYS A 40 -1.98 -8.55 9.47
C LYS A 40 -1.10 -7.72 8.54
N ASN A 41 0.22 -7.94 8.58
CA ASN A 41 1.15 -7.25 7.70
C ASN A 41 0.96 -7.66 6.23
N ALA A 42 0.71 -8.94 5.96
CA ALA A 42 0.42 -9.43 4.61
C ALA A 42 -0.87 -8.80 4.05
N CYS A 43 -1.94 -8.74 4.85
CA CYS A 43 -3.16 -8.05 4.45
C CYS A 43 -2.95 -6.54 4.21
N ALA A 44 -2.14 -5.88 5.03
CA ALA A 44 -1.80 -4.47 4.82
C ALA A 44 -1.01 -4.28 3.52
N LEU A 45 0.02 -5.10 3.27
CA LEU A 45 0.80 -5.09 2.04
C LEU A 45 -0.05 -5.30 0.81
N TYR A 46 -0.95 -6.29 0.82
CA TYR A 46 -1.85 -6.54 -0.30
C TYR A 46 -2.78 -5.35 -0.58
N ARG A 47 -3.25 -4.66 0.46
CA ARG A 47 -4.03 -3.43 0.29
C ARG A 47 -3.20 -2.31 -0.32
N TYR A 48 -1.98 -2.11 0.14
CA TYR A 48 -1.07 -1.11 -0.43
C TYR A 48 -0.70 -1.43 -1.87
N GLU A 49 -0.43 -2.69 -2.19
CA GLU A 49 -0.13 -3.15 -3.54
C GLU A 49 -1.32 -2.88 -4.48
N LYS A 50 -2.54 -3.20 -4.04
CA LYS A 50 -3.76 -2.91 -4.81
C LYS A 50 -3.97 -1.40 -5.01
N MET A 51 -3.68 -0.58 -4.00
CA MET A 51 -3.77 0.89 -4.11
C MET A 51 -2.74 1.44 -5.08
N MET A 52 -1.48 1.00 -4.99
CA MET A 52 -0.41 1.40 -5.91
C MET A 52 -0.70 0.98 -7.35
N ASP A 53 -1.27 -0.21 -7.55
CA ASP A 53 -1.65 -0.69 -8.88
C ASP A 53 -2.77 0.16 -9.49
N GLN A 54 -3.77 0.55 -8.67
CA GLN A 54 -4.82 1.47 -9.09
C GLN A 54 -4.27 2.86 -9.43
N GLU A 55 -3.42 3.43 -8.58
CA GLU A 55 -2.73 4.69 -8.85
C GLU A 55 -1.96 4.61 -10.17
N ARG A 56 -1.14 3.57 -10.36
CA ARG A 56 -0.37 3.38 -11.60
C ARG A 56 -1.25 3.29 -12.85
N VAL A 57 -2.40 2.62 -12.76
CA VAL A 57 -3.38 2.58 -13.86
C VAL A 57 -3.91 3.99 -14.17
N VAL A 58 -4.23 4.78 -13.13
CA VAL A 58 -4.67 6.17 -13.29
C VAL A 58 -3.60 7.01 -13.99
N GLU A 59 -2.35 6.87 -13.55
CA GLU A 59 -1.23 7.59 -14.16
C GLU A 59 -1.10 7.23 -15.64
N VAL A 60 -1.04 5.94 -15.98
CA VAL A 60 -0.92 5.49 -17.39
C VAL A 60 -2.07 6.01 -18.24
N LEU A 61 -3.29 5.94 -17.72
CA LEU A 61 -4.49 6.41 -18.42
C LEU A 61 -4.41 7.92 -18.68
N PHE A 62 -4.00 8.69 -17.68
CA PHE A 62 -3.85 10.14 -17.79
C PHE A 62 -2.74 10.54 -18.76
N ARG A 63 -1.60 9.84 -18.73
CA ARG A 63 -0.50 10.01 -19.70
C ARG A 63 -0.97 9.72 -21.13
N HIS A 64 -1.69 8.63 -21.31
CA HIS A 64 -2.24 8.25 -22.61
C HIS A 64 -3.20 9.30 -23.16
N TYR A 65 -4.08 9.83 -22.31
CA TYR A 65 -5.02 10.87 -22.73
C TYR A 65 -4.33 12.18 -23.10
N CYS A 66 -3.38 12.66 -22.30
CA CYS A 66 -2.66 13.90 -22.63
C CYS A 66 -1.97 13.81 -23.99
N ARG A 67 -1.35 12.67 -24.31
CA ARG A 67 -0.73 12.42 -25.61
C ARG A 67 -1.74 12.29 -26.75
N LYS A 68 -2.96 11.85 -26.48
CA LYS A 68 -4.01 11.75 -27.51
C LYS A 68 -4.60 13.13 -27.84
N THR A 69 -4.68 14.02 -26.86
CA THR A 69 -5.19 15.39 -27.03
C THR A 69 -4.16 16.31 -27.72
N GLU A 70 -2.86 15.98 -27.64
CA GLU A 70 -1.77 16.60 -28.41
C GLU A 70 -2.06 16.58 -29.92
N ASP A 71 -2.48 15.44 -30.47
CA ASP A 71 -2.82 15.30 -31.90
C ASP A 71 -4.05 16.15 -32.31
N GLN A 72 -4.81 16.67 -31.35
CA GLN A 72 -6.05 17.41 -31.60
C GLN A 72 -5.95 18.91 -31.32
N ASP A 73 -4.76 19.42 -30.95
CA ASP A 73 -4.49 20.85 -30.71
C ASP A 73 -5.44 21.50 -29.67
N LEU A 74 -6.09 20.66 -28.85
CA LEU A 74 -7.18 21.06 -27.94
C LEU A 74 -6.70 20.96 -26.50
N LEU A 75 -5.69 21.75 -26.14
CA LEU A 75 -5.24 21.92 -24.76
C LEU A 75 -6.17 22.88 -24.02
N LEU A 76 -7.35 22.38 -23.65
CA LEU A 76 -8.34 23.10 -22.83
C LEU A 76 -8.80 22.25 -21.66
N SER A 77 -9.20 22.93 -20.58
CA SER A 77 -9.91 22.31 -19.46
C SER A 77 -11.10 21.49 -19.98
N GLY A 78 -11.14 20.21 -19.63
CA GLY A 78 -12.05 19.25 -20.25
C GLY A 78 -12.49 18.16 -19.29
N THR A 79 -13.47 17.39 -19.70
CA THR A 79 -13.85 16.14 -19.04
C THR A 79 -13.70 15.00 -20.04
N ILE A 80 -12.84 14.04 -19.70
CA ILE A 80 -12.66 12.80 -20.44
C ILE A 80 -13.58 11.76 -19.79
N HIS A 81 -14.52 11.26 -20.57
CA HIS A 81 -15.39 10.17 -20.17
C HIS A 81 -14.80 8.84 -20.63
N GLY A 82 -14.50 7.94 -19.70
CA GLY A 82 -14.06 6.57 -19.96
C GLY A 82 -15.04 5.56 -19.40
N GLU A 83 -15.04 4.33 -19.94
CA GLU A 83 -15.92 3.25 -19.44
C GLU A 83 -15.72 2.92 -17.95
N ALA A 84 -14.52 3.18 -17.42
CA ALA A 84 -14.16 2.91 -16.04
C ALA A 84 -14.32 4.12 -15.09
N GLY A 85 -14.59 5.31 -15.62
CA GLY A 85 -14.62 6.54 -14.83
C GLY A 85 -14.40 7.82 -15.64
N ASP A 86 -14.64 8.95 -14.96
CA ASP A 86 -14.53 10.29 -15.52
C ASP A 86 -13.29 11.01 -15.00
N ILE A 87 -12.54 11.63 -15.90
CA ILE A 87 -11.38 12.47 -15.58
C ILE A 87 -11.73 13.90 -15.97
N ARG A 88 -11.95 14.77 -14.99
CA ARG A 88 -12.06 16.20 -15.22
C ARG A 88 -10.71 16.83 -14.99
N TYR A 89 -10.26 17.69 -15.91
CA TYR A 89 -8.97 18.34 -15.77
C TYR A 89 -9.03 19.81 -16.18
N THR A 90 -8.18 20.61 -15.56
CA THR A 90 -7.89 21.99 -15.97
C THR A 90 -6.42 22.08 -16.35
N MET A 91 -6.13 22.90 -17.35
CA MET A 91 -4.79 23.06 -17.89
C MET A 91 -4.43 24.54 -17.96
N ASP A 92 -3.32 24.91 -17.31
CA ASP A 92 -2.79 26.26 -17.28
C ASP A 92 -1.43 26.31 -17.97
N ASP A 93 -1.25 27.23 -18.92
CA ASP A 93 0.01 27.43 -19.64
C ASP A 93 0.92 28.40 -18.87
N MET A 94 2.11 27.94 -18.50
CA MET A 94 3.16 28.74 -17.84
C MET A 94 4.28 29.13 -18.82
N GLY A 95 4.06 28.99 -20.13
CA GLY A 95 4.96 29.29 -21.23
C GLY A 95 5.98 28.19 -21.51
N SER A 96 6.76 27.80 -20.50
CA SER A 96 7.77 26.72 -20.65
C SER A 96 7.25 25.33 -20.29
N TYR A 97 6.15 25.28 -19.54
CA TYR A 97 5.46 24.05 -19.16
C TYR A 97 3.98 24.34 -18.92
N PHE A 98 3.17 23.30 -19.04
CA PHE A 98 1.78 23.28 -18.64
C PHE A 98 1.63 22.69 -17.24
N ILE A 99 0.68 23.24 -16.49
CA ILE A 99 0.18 22.68 -15.25
C ILE A 99 -1.18 22.04 -15.53
N ILE A 100 -1.33 20.77 -15.18
CA ILE A 100 -2.59 20.05 -15.33
C ILE A 100 -3.07 19.56 -13.96
N ASN A 101 -4.22 20.05 -13.54
CA ASN A 101 -4.91 19.59 -12.34
C ASN A 101 -6.06 18.68 -12.77
N ALA A 102 -6.17 17.48 -12.20
CA ALA A 102 -7.20 16.53 -12.55
C ALA A 102 -7.96 16.00 -11.33
N ASP A 103 -9.29 16.03 -11.41
CA ASP A 103 -10.22 15.29 -10.56
C ASP A 103 -10.61 14.00 -11.28
N ILE A 104 -10.23 12.86 -10.70
CA ILE A 104 -10.33 11.55 -11.32
C ILE A 104 -11.29 10.70 -10.50
N ASN A 105 -12.43 10.38 -11.10
CA ASN A 105 -13.47 9.53 -10.52
C ASN A 105 -13.45 8.18 -11.21
N ILE A 106 -12.85 7.17 -10.60
CA ILE A 106 -12.83 5.80 -11.12
C ILE A 106 -13.56 4.89 -10.14
N LYS A 107 -14.64 4.27 -10.61
CA LYS A 107 -15.55 3.44 -9.79
C LYS A 107 -16.07 4.22 -8.57
N GLU A 108 -15.66 3.82 -7.36
CA GLU A 108 -16.08 4.42 -6.08
C GLU A 108 -14.95 5.25 -5.43
N THR A 109 -13.85 5.51 -6.14
CA THR A 109 -12.69 6.22 -5.58
C THR A 109 -12.41 7.51 -6.33
N HIS A 110 -12.27 8.58 -5.56
CA HIS A 110 -11.94 9.92 -6.04
C HIS A 110 -10.45 10.19 -5.79
N TYR A 111 -9.73 10.54 -6.83
CA TYR A 111 -8.33 10.96 -6.76
C TYR A 111 -8.21 12.39 -7.28
N ARG A 112 -7.31 13.17 -6.67
CA ARG A 112 -6.82 14.39 -7.30
C ARG A 112 -5.38 14.18 -7.73
N ALA A 113 -5.05 14.64 -8.92
CA ALA A 113 -3.73 14.56 -9.48
C ALA A 113 -3.27 15.93 -9.98
N TYR A 114 -1.98 16.16 -9.85
CA TYR A 114 -1.26 17.32 -10.33
C TYR A 114 -0.15 16.86 -11.26
N MET A 115 -0.03 17.48 -12.42
CA MET A 115 0.99 17.14 -13.40
C MET A 115 1.62 18.40 -13.99
N GLU A 116 2.94 18.37 -14.18
CA GLU A 116 3.68 19.34 -14.96
C GLU A 116 4.18 18.67 -16.24
N MET A 117 4.03 19.36 -17.36
CA MET A 117 4.42 18.85 -18.67
C MET A 117 5.12 19.95 -19.46
N ASN A 118 6.26 19.68 -20.08
CA ASN A 118 6.95 20.68 -20.90
C ASN A 118 6.11 21.06 -22.13
N THR A 119 6.17 22.33 -22.53
CA THR A 119 5.45 22.81 -23.71
C THR A 119 6.12 22.38 -25.02
N GLU A 120 7.46 22.23 -25.02
CA GLU A 120 8.23 21.93 -26.24
C GLU A 120 8.16 20.46 -26.68
N ASP A 121 8.24 19.53 -25.73
CA ASP A 121 8.33 18.09 -26.01
C ASP A 121 7.24 17.26 -25.33
N LEU A 122 6.30 17.92 -24.64
CA LEU A 122 5.16 17.32 -23.94
C LEU A 122 5.57 16.18 -22.99
N LYS A 123 6.83 16.19 -22.55
CA LYS A 123 7.31 15.26 -21.55
C LYS A 123 6.83 15.67 -20.18
N ILE A 124 6.40 14.68 -19.42
CA ILE A 124 5.96 14.86 -18.05
C ILE A 124 7.19 15.13 -17.18
N ARG A 125 7.17 16.29 -16.55
CA ARG A 125 8.22 16.78 -15.66
C ARG A 125 7.99 16.32 -14.22
N SER A 126 6.73 16.31 -13.79
CA SER A 126 6.32 15.90 -12.46
C SER A 126 4.88 15.39 -12.50
N PHE A 127 4.57 14.37 -11.68
CA PHE A 127 3.23 13.88 -11.45
C PHE A 127 3.07 13.58 -9.95
N LYS A 128 1.99 14.07 -9.33
CA LYS A 128 1.74 13.96 -7.90
C LYS A 128 0.25 13.74 -7.64
N TYR A 129 -0.07 12.83 -6.72
CA TYR A 129 -1.41 12.77 -6.14
C TYR A 129 -1.57 13.86 -5.08
N LEU A 130 -2.72 14.54 -5.10
CA LEU A 130 -3.12 15.50 -4.09
C LEU A 130 -4.09 14.78 -3.15
N ASN A 131 -3.69 14.60 -1.90
CA ASN A 131 -4.55 14.07 -0.84
C ASN A 131 -5.69 15.05 -0.53
#